data_AF-A0A832WUP9-F1
#
_entry.id   AF-A0A832WUP9-F1
#
_cell.length_a   1.000
_cell.length_b   1.000
_cell.length_c   1.000
_cell.angle_alpha   90.00
_cell.angle_beta   90.00
_cell.angle_gamma   90.00
#
_symmetry.space_group_name_H-M   'P 1'
#
loop_
_entity.id
_entity.type
_entity.pdbx_description
1 polymer ?
#
loop_
_entity_poly.entity_id
_entity_poly.type
_entity_poly.pdbx_seq_one_letter_code
_entity_poly.pdbx_strand_id
1 'polypeptide(L)' 'MFYHMNWSGVSIDGFINILDKYLYWYNEKRIKMSLGAMNPLEYRQKLGLVA' A
#
# COMPACT_ATOMS: atom_id res chain seq x y z
N MET A 1 -4.28 0.93 18.53
CA MET A 1 -4.86 1.87 17.54
C MET A 1 -3.84 2.07 16.44
N PHE A 2 -4.19 1.84 15.18
CA PHE A 2 -3.29 2.06 14.03
C PHE A 2 -4.13 2.64 12.88
N TYR A 3 -3.68 3.73 12.25
CA TYR A 3 -4.45 4.49 11.26
C TYR A 3 -5.88 4.84 11.70
N HIS A 4 -6.04 5.29 12.95
CA HIS A 4 -7.34 5.61 13.55
C HIS A 4 -8.35 4.46 13.56
N MET A 5 -7.91 3.23 13.28
CA MET A 5 -8.75 2.03 13.35
C MET A 5 -8.53 1.31 14.67
N ASN A 6 -9.66 0.84 15.24
CA ASN A 6 -9.65 -0.06 16.38
C ASN A 6 -9.37 -1.48 15.88
N TRP A 7 -8.36 -2.12 16.47
CA TRP A 7 -7.92 -3.48 16.14
C TRP A 7 -8.14 -4.45 17.30
N SER A 8 -8.89 -4.05 18.33
CA SER A 8 -9.27 -4.94 19.43
C SER A 8 -9.99 -6.17 18.88
N GLY A 9 -9.53 -7.35 19.28
CA GLY A 9 -10.07 -8.64 18.82
C GLY A 9 -9.40 -9.19 17.54
N VAL A 10 -8.48 -8.44 16.91
CA VAL A 10 -7.67 -8.95 15.79
C VAL A 10 -6.35 -9.49 16.35
N SER A 11 -5.98 -10.72 15.96
CA SER A 11 -4.68 -11.29 16.33
C SER A 11 -3.54 -10.53 15.64
N ILE A 12 -2.34 -10.60 16.21
CA ILE A 12 -1.15 -9.97 15.62
C ILE A 12 -0.91 -10.50 14.19
N ASP A 13 -1.01 -11.82 13.99
CA ASP A 13 -0.85 -12.42 12.66
C ASP A 13 -1.94 -11.97 11.69
N GLY A 14 -3.18 -11.83 12.17
CA GLY A 14 -4.29 -11.31 11.38
C GLY A 14 -4.05 -9.86 10.94
N PHE A 15 -3.58 -9.03 11.87
CA PHE A 15 -3.20 -7.64 11.58
C PHE A 15 -2.07 -7.56 10.55
N ILE A 16 -1.01 -8.36 10.71
CA ILE A 16 0.12 -8.42 9.78
C ILE A 16 -0.37 -8.78 8.37
N ASN A 17 -1.20 -9.82 8.24
CA ASN A 17 -1.74 -10.24 6.96
C ASN A 17 -2.62 -9.17 6.29
N ILE A 18 -3.41 -8.43 7.07
CA ILE A 18 -4.23 -7.34 6.54
C ILE A 18 -3.34 -6.18 6.07
N LEU A 19 -2.34 -5.82 6.88
CA LEU A 19 -1.41 -4.76 6.55
C LEU A 19 -0.59 -5.08 5.30
N ASP A 20 -0.08 -6.31 5.18
CA ASP A 20 0.69 -6.76 4.03
C ASP A 20 -0.11 -6.65 2.73
N LYS A 21 -1.35 -7.18 2.72
CA LYS A 21 -2.28 -7.04 1.58
C LYS A 21 -2.56 -5.58 1.22
N TYR A 22 -2.74 -4.74 2.23
CA TYR A 22 -2.95 -3.31 2.02
C TYR A 22 -1.72 -2.64 1.39
N LEU A 23 -0.52 -2.95 1.87
CA LEU A 23 0.73 -2.38 1.35
C LEU A 23 0.98 -2.84 -0.08
N TYR A 24 0.73 -4.11 -0.41
CA TYR A 24 0.81 -4.62 -1.78
C TYR A 24 -0.11 -3.82 -2.73
N TRP A 25 -1.39 -3.69 -2.36
CA TRP A 25 -2.34 -2.90 -3.14
C TRP A 25 -1.92 -1.42 -3.25
N TYR A 26 -1.50 -0.81 -2.14
CA TYR A 26 -1.12 0.60 -2.09
C TYR A 26 0.07 0.89 -3.01
N ASN A 27 1.09 0.04 -2.97
CA ASN A 27 2.34 0.27 -3.70
C ASN A 27 2.26 -0.10 -5.18
N GLU A 28 1.42 -1.08 -5.55
CA GLU A 28 1.44 -1.64 -6.91
C GLU A 28 0.15 -1.46 -7.69
N LYS A 29 -1.00 -1.29 -7.03
CA LYS A 29 -2.31 -1.32 -7.70
C LYS A 29 -3.07 -0.01 -7.60
N ARG A 30 -2.85 0.76 -6.53
CA ARG A 30 -3.56 2.02 -6.31
C ARG A 30 -3.16 3.07 -7.34
N ILE A 31 -4.12 3.57 -8.13
CA ILE A 31 -3.90 4.68 -9.06
C ILE A 31 -3.89 6.03 -8.30
N LYS A 32 -2.93 6.90 -8.61
CA LYS A 32 -2.80 8.23 -8.01
C LYS A 32 -2.78 9.31 -9.08
N MET A 33 -3.78 10.20 -9.08
CA MET A 33 -3.91 11.27 -10.06
C MET A 33 -2.72 12.24 -10.05
N SER A 34 -2.15 12.54 -8.87
CA SER A 34 -0.96 13.39 -8.79
C SER A 34 0.32 12.74 -9.33
N LEU A 35 0.28 11.44 -9.63
CA LEU A 35 1.32 10.74 -10.38
C LEU A 35 0.97 10.63 -11.87
N GLY A 36 0.10 11.50 -12.40
CA GLY A 36 -0.34 11.41 -13.79
C GLY A 36 -1.15 10.15 -14.08
N ALA A 37 -2.03 9.78 -13.14
CA ALA A 37 -2.88 8.59 -13.22
C ALA A 37 -2.14 7.25 -13.31
N MET A 38 -0.93 7.18 -12.76
CA MET A 38 -0.15 5.93 -12.60
C MET A 38 -0.27 5.37 -11.18
N ASN A 39 0.00 4.07 -11.03
CA ASN A 39 0.27 3.50 -9.70
C ASN A 39 1.71 3.83 -9.24
N PRO A 40 2.05 3.70 -7.93
CA PRO A 40 3.37 4.08 -7.43
C PRO A 40 4.53 3.25 -7.99
N LEU A 41 4.30 2.00 -8.38
CA LEU A 41 5.32 1.17 -9.01
C LEU A 41 5.63 1.68 -10.43
N GLU A 42 4.60 1.86 -11.27
CA GLU A 42 4.72 2.41 -12.62
C GLU A 42 5.40 3.79 -12.60
N TYR A 43 5.03 4.64 -11.64
CA TYR A 43 5.65 5.96 -11.51
C TYR A 43 7.16 5.85 -11.20
N ARG A 44 7.57 4.96 -10.29
CA ARG A 44 8.99 4.73 -9.99
C ARG A 44 9.74 4.14 -11.17
N GLN A 45 9.12 3.22 -11.93
CA GLN A 45 9.70 2.66 -13.16
C GLN A 45 9.92 3.75 -14.20
N LYS A 46 8.93 4.64 -14.39
CA LYS A 46 9.05 5.79 -15.31
C LYS A 46 10.19 6.73 -14.92
N LEU A 47 10.47 6.87 -13.62
CA LEU A 47 11.59 7.67 -13.13
C LEU A 47 12.95 6.94 -13.19
N GLY A 48 12.99 5.66 -13.59
CA GLY A 48 14.21 4.86 -13.55
C GLY A 48 14.71 4.57 -12.12
N LEU A 49 13.82 4.63 -11.13
CA LEU A 49 14.13 4.41 -9.71
C LEU A 49 13.89 2.97 -9.25
N VAL A 50 13.55 2.08 -10.17
CA VAL A 50 13.39 0.64 -9.92
C VAL A 50 14.59 -0.06 -10.53
N ALA A 51 15.32 -0.80 -9.69
CA ALA A 51 16.47 -1.63 -10.08
C ALA A 51 16.03 -2.95 -10.73
#